data_AF-A0A7V1NT89-F1
#
_entry.id   AF-A0A7V1NT89-F1
#
_cell.length_a   1.000
_cell.length_b   1.000
_cell.length_c   1.000
_cell.angle_alpha   90.00
_cell.angle_beta   90.00
_cell.angle_gamma   90.00
#
_symmetry.space_group_name_H-M   'P 1'
#
loop_
_entity.id
_entity.type
_entity.pdbx_description
1 polymer ?
#
loop_
_entity_poly.entity_id
_entity_poly.type
_entity_poly.pdbx_seq_one_letter_code
_entity_poly.pdbx_strand_id
1 'polypeptide(L)'
;MDWNDPDTLRDLADRLARGADEVITVQGPDGPVTDTVERIVARLGMPELGGSYFTFSNENNYMIWTFLKRCWEQGWLYKSRDVMPWCPRCATGISQHEIVTEGYREMTHPGVTLRFPLRGRPGESLLVWTTTPWTLTSNVAAAVGPELTYVKVRQGDEVFYLSKGTISVLRGDYVVLEEMKGTALEGWTYDGPFDELPAQQAAGGPQAHQV
;
A
#
# COMPACT_ATOMS: atom_id res chain seq x y z
N MET A 1 -5.79 6.83 43.36
CA MET A 1 -5.40 7.82 42.33
C MET A 1 -5.92 7.25 41.04
N ASP A 2 -6.75 8.00 40.34
CA ASP A 2 -7.02 7.66 38.95
C ASP A 2 -5.75 8.02 38.17
N TRP A 3 -5.05 7.00 37.68
CA TRP A 3 -3.77 7.16 37.00
C TRP A 3 -3.91 7.92 35.68
N ASN A 4 -5.14 8.02 35.15
CA ASN A 4 -5.46 8.68 33.90
C ASN A 4 -6.17 10.03 34.09
N ASP A 5 -6.19 10.56 35.32
CA ASP A 5 -6.74 11.89 35.59
C ASP A 5 -5.84 12.99 34.96
N PRO A 6 -6.36 13.79 34.01
CA PRO A 6 -5.54 14.75 33.27
C PRO A 6 -4.86 15.82 34.13
N ASP A 7 -5.49 16.24 35.23
CA ASP A 7 -4.93 17.27 36.11
C ASP A 7 -3.76 16.71 36.92
N THR A 8 -3.91 15.47 37.40
CA THR A 8 -2.84 14.74 38.06
C THR A 8 -1.66 14.47 37.11
N LEU A 9 -1.91 14.11 35.86
CA LEU A 9 -0.86 13.90 34.85
C LEU A 9 -0.10 15.19 34.52
N ARG A 10 -0.79 16.33 34.47
CA ARG A 10 -0.15 17.65 34.28
C ARG A 10 0.71 18.03 35.48
N ASP A 11 0.24 17.83 36.71
CA ASP A 11 1.04 18.08 37.92
C ASP A 11 2.31 17.23 37.94
N LEU A 12 2.21 15.94 37.59
CA LEU A 12 3.38 15.06 37.49
C LEU A 12 4.36 15.50 36.40
N ALA A 13 3.88 15.94 35.24
CA ALA A 13 4.72 16.48 34.18
C ALA A 13 5.46 17.76 34.63
N ASP A 14 4.77 18.67 35.30
CA ASP A 14 5.35 19.91 35.84
C ASP A 14 6.39 19.61 36.94
N ARG A 15 6.17 18.60 37.78
CA ARG A 15 7.14 18.16 38.78
C ARG A 15 8.36 17.51 38.15
N LEU A 16 8.17 16.63 37.16
CA LEU A 16 9.26 15.97 36.44
C LEU A 16 10.18 17.01 35.77
N ALA A 17 9.60 18.10 35.23
CA ALA A 17 10.35 19.22 34.66
C ALA A 17 11.10 20.07 35.70
N ARG A 18 10.63 20.12 36.95
CA ARG A 18 11.23 20.90 38.05
C ARG A 18 12.30 20.12 38.82
N GLY A 19 12.16 18.81 38.95
CA GLY A 19 13.08 17.94 39.68
C GLY A 19 12.61 16.48 39.67
N ALA A 20 13.21 15.65 38.83
CA ALA A 20 12.83 14.25 38.64
C ALA A 20 13.06 13.37 39.89
N ASP A 21 13.97 13.79 40.77
CA ASP A 21 14.35 13.16 42.03
C ASP A 21 13.52 13.63 43.24
N GLU A 22 12.60 14.59 43.07
CA GLU A 22 11.64 14.99 44.11
C GLU A 22 10.87 13.75 44.60
N VAL A 23 10.85 13.51 45.91
CA VAL A 23 10.09 12.39 46.48
C VAL A 23 8.66 12.84 46.75
N ILE A 24 7.71 12.14 46.14
CA ILE A 24 6.27 12.41 46.28
C ILE A 24 5.54 11.16 46.75
N THR A 25 4.39 11.37 47.38
CA THR A 25 3.46 10.30 47.76
C THR A 25 2.17 10.44 46.97
N VAL A 26 1.77 9.38 46.29
CA VAL A 26 0.50 9.29 45.57
C VAL A 26 -0.36 8.17 46.14
N GLN A 27 -1.68 8.29 46.04
CA GLN A 27 -2.59 7.28 46.60
C GLN A 27 -2.83 6.15 45.59
N GLY A 28 -2.27 4.96 45.79
CA GLY A 28 -2.58 3.76 45.00
C GLY A 28 -3.90 3.08 45.42
N PRO A 29 -4.38 2.09 44.66
CA PRO A 29 -5.55 1.28 45.04
C PRO A 29 -5.28 0.40 46.28
N ASP A 30 -4.04 -0.04 46.48
CA ASP A 30 -3.62 -0.85 47.64
C ASP A 30 -3.02 -0.02 48.79
N GLY A 31 -3.00 1.31 48.66
CA GLY A 31 -2.45 2.24 49.65
C GLY A 31 -1.49 3.29 49.07
N PRO A 32 -0.93 4.18 49.91
CA PRO A 32 -0.04 5.24 49.46
C PRO A 32 1.30 4.68 48.94
N VAL A 33 1.73 5.14 47.77
CA VAL A 33 3.02 4.81 47.15
C VAL A 33 3.90 6.04 47.21
N THR A 34 5.09 5.91 47.80
CA THR A 34 6.07 7.00 47.90
C THR A 34 7.32 6.64 47.13
N ASP A 35 7.70 7.48 46.18
CA ASP A 35 8.93 7.33 45.40
C ASP A 35 9.30 8.68 44.76
N THR A 36 10.42 8.73 44.05
CA THR A 36 10.79 9.86 43.19
C THR A 36 9.72 10.10 42.10
N VAL A 37 9.54 11.34 41.67
CA VAL A 37 8.59 11.70 40.59
C VAL A 37 8.84 10.86 39.33
N GLU A 38 10.10 10.66 38.94
CA GLU A 38 10.46 9.79 37.81
C GLU A 38 9.94 8.36 37.99
N ARG A 39 10.12 7.78 39.19
CA ARG A 39 9.68 6.41 39.49
C ARG A 39 8.17 6.29 39.61
N ILE A 40 7.49 7.31 40.15
CA ILE A 40 6.02 7.35 40.16
C ILE A 40 5.48 7.42 38.73
N VAL A 41 6.04 8.29 37.87
CA VAL A 41 5.65 8.38 36.45
C VAL A 41 5.91 7.06 35.71
N ALA A 42 7.06 6.41 35.94
CA ALA A 42 7.40 5.13 35.32
C ALA A 42 6.48 3.98 35.76
N ARG A 43 5.79 4.10 36.90
CA ARG A 43 4.85 3.11 37.43
C ARG A 43 3.38 3.49 37.23
N LEU A 44 3.06 4.64 36.63
CA LEU A 44 1.66 5.00 36.35
C LEU A 44 0.97 3.85 35.62
N GLY A 45 -0.25 3.51 36.02
CA GLY A 45 -0.99 2.38 35.45
C GLY A 45 -0.46 0.99 35.84
N MET A 46 0.59 0.85 36.64
CA MET A 46 0.86 -0.45 37.30
C MET A 46 -0.22 -0.74 38.34
N PRO A 47 -0.39 -2.00 38.80
CA PRO A 47 -1.39 -2.35 39.81
C PRO A 47 -1.32 -1.44 41.04
N GLU A 48 -0.13 -1.05 41.48
CA GLU A 48 0.10 -0.20 42.65
C GLU A 48 -0.31 1.26 42.43
N LEU A 49 -0.45 1.70 41.17
CA LEU A 49 -0.81 3.06 40.77
C LEU A 49 -1.97 3.03 39.78
N GLY A 50 -3.04 2.32 40.15
CA GLY A 50 -4.36 2.43 39.54
C GLY A 50 -4.73 1.33 38.53
N GLY A 51 -3.77 0.51 38.08
CA GLY A 51 -4.04 -0.67 37.25
C GLY A 51 -4.55 -0.35 35.85
N SER A 52 -3.63 -0.30 34.90
CA SER A 52 -3.83 -0.24 33.45
C SER A 52 -3.07 -1.38 32.80
N TYR A 53 -3.51 -1.81 31.61
CA TYR A 53 -2.71 -2.75 30.83
C TYR A 53 -1.76 -1.97 29.91
N PHE A 54 -0.48 -2.29 29.97
CA PHE A 54 0.51 -1.77 29.03
C PHE A 54 0.80 -2.80 27.95
N THR A 55 0.85 -2.37 26.70
CA THR A 55 1.13 -3.28 25.58
C THR A 55 2.51 -3.93 25.66
N PHE A 56 3.46 -3.26 26.31
CA PHE A 56 4.83 -3.75 26.53
C PHE A 56 4.98 -4.66 27.77
N SER A 57 3.93 -4.88 28.58
CA SER A 57 4.03 -5.73 29.76
C SER A 57 4.21 -7.21 29.38
N ASN A 58 4.88 -7.98 30.24
CA ASN A 58 5.04 -9.42 30.03
C ASN A 58 3.67 -10.12 29.91
N GLU A 59 2.73 -9.79 30.80
CA GLU A 59 1.39 -10.36 30.79
C GLU A 59 0.66 -10.12 29.46
N ASN A 60 0.68 -8.88 28.94
CA ASN A 60 0.06 -8.55 27.67
C ASN A 60 0.73 -9.29 26.49
N ASN A 61 2.06 -9.37 26.47
CA ASN A 61 2.80 -10.11 25.45
C ASN A 61 2.45 -11.61 25.46
N TYR A 62 2.36 -12.24 26.64
CA TYR A 62 1.94 -13.65 26.75
C TYR A 62 0.51 -13.86 26.26
N MET A 63 -0.39 -12.92 26.52
CA MET A 63 -1.76 -12.97 26.01
C MET A 63 -1.83 -12.85 24.48
N ILE A 64 -1.06 -11.93 23.89
CA ILE A 64 -0.93 -11.80 22.43
C ILE A 64 -0.40 -13.10 21.81
N TRP A 65 0.66 -13.68 22.36
CA TRP A 65 1.22 -14.94 21.86
C TRP A 65 0.23 -16.10 21.97
N THR A 66 -0.52 -16.18 23.06
CA THR A 66 -1.57 -17.19 23.25
C THR A 66 -2.67 -17.04 22.19
N PHE A 67 -3.08 -15.81 21.89
CA PHE A 67 -4.05 -15.53 20.83
C PHE A 67 -3.53 -15.94 19.45
N LEU A 68 -2.31 -15.51 19.09
CA LEU A 68 -1.69 -15.86 17.80
C LEU A 68 -1.54 -17.37 17.63
N LYS A 69 -1.16 -18.10 18.70
CA LYS A 69 -1.10 -19.56 18.69
C LYS A 69 -2.45 -20.19 18.36
N ARG A 70 -3.54 -19.71 18.98
CA ARG A 70 -4.90 -20.18 18.70
C ARG A 70 -5.31 -19.92 17.25
N CYS A 71 -5.02 -18.74 16.71
CA CYS A 71 -5.28 -18.44 15.30
C CYS A 71 -4.50 -19.36 14.36
N TRP A 72 -3.25 -19.66 14.69
CA TRP A 72 -2.42 -20.59 13.94
C TRP A 72 -2.95 -22.04 14.01
N GLU A 73 -3.34 -22.52 15.19
CA GLU A 73 -3.94 -23.86 15.39
C GLU A 73 -5.25 -24.03 14.60
N GLN A 74 -5.98 -22.94 14.35
CA GLN A 74 -7.19 -22.92 13.52
C GLN A 74 -6.92 -22.68 12.02
N GLY A 75 -5.66 -22.52 11.61
CA GLY A 75 -5.29 -22.28 10.22
C GLY A 75 -5.59 -20.87 9.70
N TRP A 76 -5.86 -19.90 10.59
CA TRP A 76 -6.17 -18.51 10.21
C TRP A 76 -4.92 -17.65 10.00
N LEU A 77 -3.77 -18.09 10.51
CA LEU A 77 -2.49 -17.43 10.34
C LEU A 77 -1.65 -18.19 9.31
N TYR A 78 -1.29 -17.53 8.20
CA TYR A 78 -0.51 -18.13 7.12
C TYR A 78 0.58 -17.19 6.61
N LYS A 79 1.55 -17.76 5.91
CA LYS A 79 2.62 -17.03 5.21
C LYS A 79 2.45 -17.20 3.71
N SER A 80 2.40 -16.09 2.98
CA SER A 80 2.29 -16.08 1.52
C SER A 80 3.18 -14.99 0.91
N ARG A 81 3.19 -14.92 -0.42
CA ARG A 81 3.74 -13.82 -1.21
C ARG A 81 2.59 -13.18 -1.97
N ASP A 82 2.39 -11.88 -1.78
CA ASP A 82 1.31 -11.12 -2.40
C ASP A 82 1.75 -9.67 -2.63
N VAL A 83 1.00 -8.93 -3.44
CA VAL A 83 1.17 -7.49 -3.64
C VAL A 83 0.51 -6.76 -2.48
N MET A 84 1.32 -6.11 -1.65
CA MET A 84 0.85 -5.36 -0.49
C MET A 84 1.26 -3.89 -0.60
N PRO A 85 0.46 -2.96 -0.05
CA PRO A 85 0.90 -1.59 0.15
C PRO A 85 2.21 -1.57 0.95
N TRP A 86 3.18 -0.81 0.46
CA TRP A 86 4.53 -0.80 1.02
C TRP A 86 4.97 0.63 1.33
N CYS A 87 5.49 0.83 2.54
CA CYS A 87 6.10 2.10 2.92
C CYS A 87 7.61 2.05 2.66
N PRO A 88 8.15 2.76 1.65
CA PRO A 88 9.57 2.74 1.34
C PRO A 88 10.43 3.37 2.46
N ARG A 89 9.86 4.31 3.22
CA ARG A 89 10.53 4.93 4.37
C ARG A 89 10.73 3.96 5.53
N CYS A 90 9.70 3.18 5.85
CA CYS A 90 9.72 2.24 6.97
C CYS A 90 10.24 0.85 6.58
N ALA A 91 10.35 0.57 5.29
CA ALA A 91 10.71 -0.73 4.74
C ALA A 91 9.83 -1.88 5.25
N THR A 92 8.51 -1.65 5.31
CA THR A 92 7.52 -2.65 5.73
C THR A 92 6.22 -2.54 4.95
N GLY A 93 5.50 -3.65 4.86
CA GLY A 93 4.11 -3.68 4.40
C GLY A 93 3.19 -3.04 5.45
N ILE A 94 2.12 -2.40 4.98
CA ILE A 94 1.12 -1.74 5.82
C ILE A 94 -0.26 -2.33 5.57
N SER A 95 -1.08 -2.36 6.61
CA SER A 95 -2.46 -2.83 6.56
C SER A 95 -3.37 -1.81 5.86
N GLN A 96 -4.53 -2.28 5.38
CA GLN A 96 -5.54 -1.40 4.79
C GLN A 96 -6.02 -0.32 5.76
N HIS A 97 -6.15 -0.66 7.05
CA HIS A 97 -6.62 0.28 8.07
C HIS A 97 -5.66 1.46 8.25
N GLU A 98 -4.35 1.25 8.12
CA GLU A 98 -3.35 2.34 8.19
C GLU A 98 -3.44 3.31 6.99
N ILE A 99 -3.93 2.84 5.84
CA ILE A 99 -4.05 3.68 4.63
C ILE A 99 -5.33 4.50 4.65
N VAL A 100 -6.46 3.87 5.01
CA VAL A 100 -7.79 4.48 4.87
C VAL A 100 -8.02 5.60 5.88
N THR A 101 -7.44 5.52 7.08
CA THR A 101 -7.68 6.51 8.14
C THR A 101 -6.92 7.82 7.94
N GLU A 102 -5.66 7.77 7.48
CA GLU A 102 -4.78 8.96 7.44
C GLU A 102 -3.91 9.07 6.18
N GLY A 103 -4.03 8.12 5.24
CA GLY A 103 -3.04 7.93 4.16
C GLY A 103 -3.32 8.64 2.85
N TYR A 104 -4.58 8.97 2.54
CA TYR A 104 -4.92 9.59 1.26
C TYR A 104 -4.57 11.07 1.20
N ARG A 105 -3.88 11.46 0.13
CA ARG A 105 -3.48 12.83 -0.14
C ARG A 105 -3.68 13.14 -1.61
N GLU A 106 -4.12 14.36 -1.91
CA GLU A 106 -4.13 14.86 -3.28
C GLU A 106 -2.70 15.12 -3.75
N MET A 107 -2.35 14.51 -4.88
CA MET A 107 -1.03 14.65 -5.50
C MET A 107 -1.17 14.67 -7.01
N THR A 108 -0.22 15.34 -7.67
CA THR A 108 -0.13 15.37 -9.13
C THR A 108 0.90 14.36 -9.60
N HIS A 109 0.52 13.50 -10.52
CA HIS A 109 1.40 12.54 -11.18
C HIS A 109 1.47 12.81 -12.68
N PRO A 110 2.61 12.52 -13.33
CA PRO A 110 2.66 12.54 -14.79
C PRO A 110 1.76 11.42 -15.35
N GLY A 111 0.81 11.80 -16.20
CA GLY A 111 0.06 10.85 -17.02
C GLY A 111 0.73 10.73 -18.38
N VAL A 112 1.20 9.53 -18.73
CA VAL A 112 1.88 9.28 -20.00
C VAL A 112 1.08 8.31 -20.85
N THR A 113 1.06 8.58 -22.15
CA THR A 113 0.50 7.68 -23.17
C THR A 113 1.64 7.19 -24.05
N LEU A 114 1.71 5.88 -24.26
CA LEU A 114 2.80 5.21 -24.95
C LEU A 114 2.27 4.15 -25.90
N ARG A 115 3.11 3.80 -26.89
CA ARG A 115 2.81 2.83 -27.94
C ARG A 115 3.47 1.50 -27.58
N PHE A 116 2.71 0.42 -27.68
CA PHE A 116 3.21 -0.96 -27.66
C PHE A 116 3.11 -1.52 -29.09
N PRO A 117 4.22 -1.57 -29.85
CA PRO A 117 4.23 -2.04 -31.22
C PRO A 117 3.77 -3.50 -31.33
N LEU A 118 2.84 -3.78 -32.23
CA LEU A 118 2.32 -5.14 -32.43
C LEU A 118 3.30 -5.97 -33.27
N ARG A 119 3.64 -7.17 -32.80
CA ARG A 119 4.52 -8.08 -33.53
C ARG A 119 3.84 -8.57 -34.81
N GLY A 120 4.59 -8.56 -35.91
CA GLY A 120 4.08 -8.95 -37.23
C GLY A 120 3.13 -7.93 -37.87
N ARG A 121 2.93 -6.74 -37.27
CA ARG A 121 2.08 -5.67 -37.81
C ARG A 121 2.83 -4.32 -37.81
N PRO A 122 3.76 -4.11 -38.75
CA PRO A 122 4.56 -2.88 -38.79
C PRO A 122 3.69 -1.61 -38.88
N GLY A 123 4.02 -0.60 -38.08
CA GLY A 123 3.26 0.66 -38.02
C GLY A 123 1.95 0.58 -37.22
N GLU A 124 1.62 -0.59 -36.67
CA GLU A 124 0.46 -0.77 -35.79
C GLU A 124 0.89 -0.91 -34.31
N SER A 125 0.16 -0.27 -33.40
CA SER A 125 0.47 -0.32 -31.96
C SER A 125 -0.76 -0.29 -31.07
N LEU A 126 -0.70 -0.94 -29.91
CA LEU A 126 -1.64 -0.67 -28.82
C LEU A 126 -1.27 0.67 -28.18
N LEU A 127 -2.26 1.49 -27.86
CA LEU A 127 -2.06 2.74 -27.16
C LEU A 127 -2.42 2.57 -25.67
N VAL A 128 -1.42 2.70 -24.80
CA VAL A 128 -1.52 2.43 -23.36
C VAL A 128 -1.28 3.72 -22.58
N TRP A 129 -2.01 3.91 -21.47
CA TRP A 129 -1.85 5.04 -20.57
C TRP A 129 -1.50 4.58 -19.16
N THR A 130 -0.63 5.31 -18.47
CA THR A 130 -0.28 5.06 -17.06
C THR A 130 0.08 6.35 -16.32
N THR A 131 -0.21 6.39 -15.02
CA THR A 131 0.27 7.42 -14.07
C THR A 131 1.53 6.99 -13.33
N THR A 132 1.98 5.75 -13.52
CA THR A 132 3.16 5.17 -12.86
C THR A 132 4.17 4.69 -13.90
N PRO A 133 4.89 5.59 -14.62
CA PRO A 133 5.83 5.18 -15.66
C PRO A 133 6.91 4.20 -15.19
N TRP A 134 7.27 4.26 -13.91
CA TRP A 134 8.26 3.37 -13.29
C TRP A 134 7.85 1.89 -13.28
N THR A 135 6.57 1.56 -13.49
CA THR A 135 6.12 0.14 -13.56
C THR A 135 6.33 -0.47 -14.95
N LEU A 136 6.66 0.34 -15.97
CA LEU A 136 6.80 -0.12 -17.36
C LEU A 136 7.98 -1.08 -17.54
N THR A 137 9.03 -0.96 -16.72
CA THR A 137 10.17 -1.90 -16.72
C THR A 137 9.80 -3.31 -16.28
N SER A 138 8.61 -3.48 -15.70
CA SER A 138 8.08 -4.76 -15.23
C SER A 138 6.77 -5.11 -15.93
N ASN A 139 6.50 -4.52 -17.11
CA ASN A 139 5.36 -4.93 -17.92
C ASN A 139 5.51 -6.40 -18.31
N VAL A 140 4.40 -7.15 -18.25
CA VAL A 140 4.36 -8.56 -18.65
C VAL A 140 3.23 -8.85 -19.65
N ALA A 141 2.16 -8.07 -19.60
CA ALA A 141 0.98 -8.20 -20.45
C ALA A 141 0.22 -6.86 -20.55
N ALA A 142 -0.72 -6.77 -21.48
CA ALA A 142 -1.60 -5.63 -21.66
C ALA A 142 -3.06 -6.07 -21.57
N ALA A 143 -3.68 -5.91 -20.40
CA ALA A 143 -5.04 -6.38 -20.19
C ALA A 143 -6.08 -5.55 -20.97
N VAL A 144 -7.06 -6.23 -21.55
CA VAL A 144 -8.23 -5.63 -22.21
C VAL A 144 -9.53 -6.05 -21.54
N GLY A 145 -10.53 -5.16 -21.55
CA GLY A 145 -11.88 -5.52 -21.12
C GLY A 145 -12.59 -6.29 -22.24
N PRO A 146 -12.95 -7.57 -22.07
CA PRO A 146 -13.40 -8.42 -23.18
C PRO A 146 -14.63 -7.85 -23.91
N GLU A 147 -15.57 -7.28 -23.16
CA GLU A 147 -16.82 -6.73 -23.69
C GLU A 147 -16.73 -5.26 -24.11
N LEU A 148 -15.63 -4.58 -23.79
CA LEU A 148 -15.42 -3.19 -24.18
C LEU A 148 -15.21 -3.09 -25.70
N THR A 149 -15.65 -1.97 -26.27
CA THR A 149 -15.40 -1.66 -27.68
C THR A 149 -14.06 -0.95 -27.81
N TYR A 150 -13.21 -1.47 -28.70
CA TYR A 150 -11.94 -0.91 -29.11
C TYR A 150 -12.05 -0.41 -30.55
N VAL A 151 -11.21 0.56 -30.90
CA VAL A 151 -11.16 1.15 -32.23
C VAL A 151 -9.77 1.01 -32.82
N LYS A 152 -9.71 0.63 -34.11
CA LYS A 152 -8.53 0.77 -34.95
C LYS A 152 -8.56 2.15 -35.59
N VAL A 153 -7.58 2.97 -35.32
CA VAL A 153 -7.53 4.37 -35.78
C VAL A 153 -6.26 4.61 -36.56
N ARG A 154 -6.37 5.25 -37.73
CA ARG A 154 -5.22 5.75 -38.48
C ARG A 154 -5.00 7.22 -38.16
N GLN A 155 -3.79 7.56 -37.76
CA GLN A 155 -3.37 8.93 -37.48
C GLN A 155 -1.99 9.17 -38.10
N GLY A 156 -1.93 10.03 -39.13
CA GLY A 156 -0.75 10.13 -39.99
C GLY A 156 -0.47 8.80 -40.69
N ASP A 157 0.78 8.34 -40.59
CA ASP A 157 1.26 7.07 -41.14
C ASP A 157 1.14 5.90 -40.16
N GLU A 158 0.66 6.14 -38.93
CA GLU A 158 0.55 5.12 -37.88
C GLU A 158 -0.88 4.67 -37.66
N VAL A 159 -1.00 3.47 -37.09
CA VAL A 159 -2.27 2.86 -36.72
C VAL A 159 -2.27 2.49 -35.25
N PHE A 160 -3.29 2.94 -34.53
CA PHE A 160 -3.44 2.72 -33.09
C PHE A 160 -4.68 1.88 -32.76
N TYR A 161 -4.55 1.04 -31.75
CA TYR A 161 -5.66 0.33 -31.11
C TYR A 161 -5.83 0.86 -29.69
N LEU A 162 -7.04 1.34 -29.37
CA LEU A 162 -7.39 1.90 -28.06
C LEU A 162 -8.87 1.71 -27.76
N SER A 163 -9.27 1.85 -26.49
CA SER A 163 -10.68 1.81 -26.12
C SER A 163 -11.44 2.97 -26.77
N LYS A 164 -12.62 2.68 -27.32
CA LYS A 164 -13.52 3.71 -27.88
C LYS A 164 -13.86 4.79 -26.85
N GLY A 165 -13.99 4.41 -25.57
CA GLY A 165 -14.30 5.33 -24.47
C GLY A 165 -13.20 6.35 -24.19
N THR A 166 -11.96 6.09 -24.62
CA THR A 166 -10.80 6.97 -24.42
C THR A 166 -10.30 7.61 -25.70
N ILE A 167 -11.08 7.56 -26.80
CA ILE A 167 -10.67 8.08 -28.12
C ILE A 167 -10.26 9.57 -28.09
N SER A 168 -10.83 10.34 -27.15
CA SER A 168 -10.51 11.76 -26.92
C SER A 168 -9.05 12.03 -26.52
N VAL A 169 -8.27 11.00 -26.17
CA VAL A 169 -6.84 11.12 -25.90
C VAL A 169 -6.03 11.44 -27.17
N LEU A 170 -6.55 11.06 -28.34
CA LEU A 170 -5.92 11.35 -29.63
C LEU A 170 -6.01 12.85 -29.92
N ARG A 171 -4.94 13.40 -30.50
CA ARG A 171 -4.84 14.82 -30.84
C ARG A 171 -4.68 15.01 -32.34
N GLY A 172 -5.32 16.03 -32.90
CA GLY A 172 -5.29 16.29 -34.33
C GLY A 172 -6.19 15.34 -35.13
N ASP A 173 -5.99 15.32 -36.44
CA ASP A 173 -6.84 14.54 -37.34
C ASP A 173 -6.55 13.04 -37.24
N TYR A 174 -7.61 12.24 -37.32
CA TYR A 174 -7.55 10.79 -37.36
C TYR A 174 -8.77 10.21 -38.06
N VAL A 175 -8.65 8.96 -38.52
CA VAL A 175 -9.74 8.22 -39.16
C VAL A 175 -9.95 6.90 -38.43
N VAL A 176 -11.17 6.67 -37.93
CA VAL A 176 -11.56 5.36 -37.40
C VAL A 176 -11.72 4.39 -38.57
N LEU A 177 -10.94 3.31 -38.57
CA LEU A 177 -10.95 2.28 -39.60
C LEU A 177 -11.89 1.12 -39.26
N GLU A 178 -11.94 0.74 -37.99
CA GLU A 178 -12.66 -0.44 -37.53
C GLU A 178 -13.04 -0.31 -36.05
N GLU A 179 -14.15 -0.94 -35.65
CA GLU A 179 -14.50 -1.16 -34.25
C GLU A 179 -14.55 -2.66 -33.96
N MET A 180 -14.05 -3.07 -32.80
CA MET A 180 -13.98 -4.48 -32.39
C MET A 180 -14.20 -4.64 -30.89
N LYS A 181 -14.54 -5.86 -30.46
CA LYS A 181 -14.62 -6.22 -29.04
C LYS A 181 -13.22 -6.50 -28.49
N GLY A 182 -13.03 -6.32 -27.18
CA GLY A 182 -11.77 -6.64 -26.49
C GLY A 182 -11.34 -8.09 -26.70
N THR A 183 -12.30 -9.03 -26.76
CA THR A 183 -12.04 -10.44 -27.08
C THR A 183 -11.33 -10.67 -28.42
N ALA A 184 -11.43 -9.74 -29.38
CA ALA A 184 -10.72 -9.85 -30.66
C ALA A 184 -9.22 -9.54 -30.54
N LEU A 185 -8.80 -8.89 -29.45
CA LEU A 185 -7.40 -8.52 -29.19
C LEU A 185 -6.65 -9.60 -28.40
N GLU A 186 -7.35 -10.54 -27.78
CA GLU A 186 -6.76 -11.60 -26.94
C GLU A 186 -5.68 -12.39 -27.71
N GLY A 187 -4.53 -12.59 -27.05
CA GLY A 187 -3.40 -13.34 -27.62
C GLY A 187 -2.57 -12.56 -28.64
N TRP A 188 -2.89 -11.29 -28.92
CA TRP A 188 -2.00 -10.45 -29.72
C TRP A 188 -0.68 -10.24 -28.99
N THR A 189 0.42 -10.34 -29.73
CA THR A 189 1.77 -10.15 -29.16
C THR A 189 2.31 -8.77 -29.52
N TYR A 190 3.09 -8.19 -28.61
CA TYR A 190 3.67 -6.87 -28.78
C TYR A 190 5.09 -6.81 -28.21
N ASP A 191 5.84 -5.77 -28.60
CA ASP A 191 7.13 -5.43 -28.01
C ASP A 191 6.93 -4.42 -26.88
N GLY A 192 7.48 -4.73 -25.71
CA GLY A 192 7.42 -3.88 -24.53
C GLY A 192 8.43 -2.72 -24.60
N PRO A 193 8.27 -1.70 -23.74
CA PRO A 193 9.10 -0.50 -23.77
C PRO A 193 10.52 -0.72 -23.24
N PHE A 194 10.78 -1.86 -22.60
CA PHE A 194 12.06 -2.21 -21.97
C PHE A 194 12.47 -3.67 -22.24
N ASP A 195 12.13 -4.20 -23.43
CA ASP A 195 12.41 -5.60 -23.82
C ASP A 195 13.92 -5.90 -23.95
N GLU A 196 14.77 -4.87 -23.95
CA GLU A 196 16.22 -5.02 -23.83
C GLU A 196 16.67 -5.52 -22.44
N LEU A 197 15.82 -5.39 -21.42
CA LEU A 197 16.09 -5.92 -20.09
C LEU A 197 15.71 -7.41 -20.01
N PRO A 198 16.41 -8.21 -19.19
CA PRO A 198 16.02 -9.61 -18.98
C PRO A 198 14.59 -9.71 -18.43
N ALA A 199 13.71 -10.37 -19.18
CA ALA A 199 12.35 -10.64 -18.72
C ALA A 199 12.36 -11.51 -17.46
N GLN A 200 11.44 -11.24 -16.52
CA GLN A 200 11.27 -12.08 -15.34
C GLN A 200 10.63 -13.42 -15.75
N GLN A 201 11.46 -14.46 -15.92
CA GLN A 201 11.03 -15.80 -16.29
C GLN A 201 10.70 -16.69 -15.06
N ALA A 202 11.08 -16.25 -13.86
CA ALA A 202 10.74 -16.98 -12.64
C ALA A 202 9.23 -16.85 -12.36
N ALA A 203 8.59 -17.97 -11.98
CA ALA A 203 7.15 -18.10 -11.73
C ALA A 203 6.22 -18.17 -12.97
N GLY A 204 6.72 -18.61 -14.12
CA GLY A 204 5.87 -18.96 -15.27
C GLY A 204 5.46 -17.77 -16.14
N GLY A 205 6.33 -16.75 -16.23
CA GLY A 205 6.11 -15.60 -17.11
C GLY A 205 6.01 -15.99 -18.59
N PRO A 206 5.23 -15.24 -19.41
CA PRO A 206 5.07 -15.55 -20.82
C PRO A 206 6.37 -15.31 -21.61
N GLN A 207 6.56 -16.04 -22.72
CA GLN A 207 7.73 -15.88 -23.59
C GLN A 207 7.74 -14.55 -24.36
N ALA A 208 6.56 -13.96 -24.53
CA ALA A 208 6.34 -12.68 -25.20
C ALA A 208 5.22 -11.94 -24.48
N HIS A 209 5.25 -10.62 -24.50
CA HIS A 209 4.13 -9.83 -24.01
C HIS A 209 2.88 -10.09 -24.85
N GLN A 210 1.75 -10.28 -24.16
CA GLN A 210 0.47 -10.62 -24.77
C GLN A 210 -0.65 -9.76 -24.21
N VAL A 211 -1.66 -9.55 -25.04
CA VAL A 211 -2.97 -9.02 -24.64
C VAL A 211 -3.80 -10.10 -23.98
#